data_AF-A0A7V7ZGV8-F1
#
_entry.id   AF-A0A7V7ZGV8-F1
#
_cell.length_a   1.000
_cell.length_b   1.000
_cell.length_c   1.000
_cell.angle_alpha   90.00
_cell.angle_beta   90.00
_cell.angle_gamma   90.00
#
_symmetry.space_group_name_H-M   'P 1'
#
loop_
_entity.id
_entity.type
_entity.pdbx_description
1 polymer ?
#
loop_
_entity_poly.entity_id
_entity_poly.type
_entity_poly.pdbx_seq_one_letter_code
_entity_poly.pdbx_strand_id
1 'polypeptide(L)'
;MVRRWMAMVALFATVMLAACGAPQASAKEVATQAMEAIKIGDSATARTLISPSVNSLIADNTVFVTTNVWRDSQRPVDPMCAACYGPILSETWHEPVVAGQTTTVLLTVDYQKATYEWTFTLQKESAGWKILSIKPYQTVYKHNDG
;
A
#
# COMPACT_ATOMS: atom_id res chain seq x y z
N MET A 1 14.83 -18.43 -72.39
CA MET A 1 15.77 -18.35 -71.24
C MET A 1 14.99 -18.69 -69.98
N VAL A 2 15.03 -19.97 -69.56
CA VAL A 2 15.70 -20.48 -68.34
C VAL A 2 14.97 -20.12 -67.03
N ARG A 3 14.30 -21.14 -66.48
CA ARG A 3 13.85 -21.30 -65.08
C ARG A 3 14.98 -21.05 -64.08
N ARG A 4 14.68 -20.46 -62.91
CA ARG A 4 15.21 -20.95 -61.62
C ARG A 4 14.15 -20.85 -60.51
N TRP A 5 13.91 -22.01 -59.91
CA TRP A 5 13.20 -22.26 -58.66
C TRP A 5 14.18 -22.12 -57.49
N MET A 6 13.70 -21.67 -56.32
CA MET A 6 14.19 -21.94 -54.94
C MET A 6 13.21 -21.18 -54.02
N ALA A 7 12.17 -21.77 -53.44
CA ALA A 7 12.10 -22.83 -52.42
C ALA A 7 12.89 -22.51 -51.14
N MET A 8 12.16 -22.57 -50.02
CA MET A 8 12.63 -22.82 -48.64
C MET A 8 13.36 -21.65 -47.95
N VAL A 9 13.11 -21.26 -46.70
CA VAL A 9 12.66 -22.03 -45.52
C VAL A 9 11.81 -21.12 -44.63
N ALA A 10 10.65 -21.61 -44.21
CA ALA A 10 9.90 -21.07 -43.08
C ALA A 10 10.68 -21.37 -41.79
N LEU A 11 11.24 -20.35 -41.15
CA LEU A 11 11.75 -20.46 -39.79
C LEU A 11 10.61 -20.11 -38.83
N PHE A 12 9.86 -21.12 -38.43
CA PHE A 12 8.99 -21.06 -37.26
C PHE A 12 9.87 -20.87 -36.02
N ALA A 13 10.11 -19.62 -35.65
CA ALA A 13 10.56 -19.30 -34.30
C ALA A 13 9.40 -19.62 -33.36
N THR A 14 9.42 -20.83 -32.81
CA THR A 14 8.60 -21.19 -31.65
C THR A 14 9.12 -20.33 -30.50
N VAL A 15 8.55 -19.15 -30.34
CA VAL A 15 8.73 -18.36 -29.12
C VAL A 15 8.07 -19.16 -28.02
N MET A 16 8.90 -19.84 -27.22
CA MET A 16 8.48 -20.30 -25.91
C MET A 16 8.04 -19.06 -25.12
N LEU A 17 6.73 -18.80 -25.09
CA LEU A 17 6.13 -17.97 -24.05
C LEU A 17 6.31 -18.74 -22.74
N ALA A 18 7.49 -18.61 -22.14
CA ALA A 18 7.55 -18.69 -20.70
C ALA A 18 6.65 -17.55 -20.20
N ALA A 19 5.47 -17.89 -19.70
CA ALA A 19 4.68 -17.00 -18.87
C ALA A 19 5.49 -16.77 -17.59
N CYS A 20 6.56 -15.96 -17.71
CA CYS A 20 7.32 -15.43 -16.61
C CYS A 20 6.38 -14.41 -15.98
N GLY A 21 5.48 -14.90 -15.10
CA GLY A 21 4.58 -14.06 -14.35
C GLY A 21 5.43 -13.02 -13.64
N ALA A 22 5.18 -11.74 -13.91
CA ALA A 22 5.87 -10.67 -13.22
C ALA A 22 5.82 -10.94 -11.71
N PRO A 23 6.95 -10.78 -10.99
CA PRO A 23 6.98 -11.05 -9.56
C PRO A 23 5.88 -10.25 -8.89
N GLN A 24 5.02 -10.97 -8.18
CA GLN A 24 3.90 -10.38 -7.46
C GLN A 24 4.44 -9.55 -6.29
N ALA A 25 3.93 -8.33 -6.13
CA ALA A 25 4.32 -7.45 -5.03
C ALA A 25 4.12 -8.16 -3.68
N SER A 26 5.10 -8.01 -2.80
CA SER A 26 5.07 -8.44 -1.41
C SER A 26 4.01 -7.65 -0.62
N ALA A 27 3.62 -8.17 0.55
CA ALA A 27 2.66 -7.48 1.41
C ALA A 27 3.16 -6.10 1.88
N LYS A 28 4.46 -5.97 2.13
CA LYS A 28 5.10 -4.69 2.49
C LYS A 28 5.00 -3.70 1.35
N GLU A 29 5.29 -4.10 0.11
CA GLU A 29 5.16 -3.24 -1.06
C GLU A 29 3.71 -2.81 -1.30
N VAL A 30 2.72 -3.70 -1.12
CA VAL A 30 1.30 -3.33 -1.22
C VAL A 30 0.89 -2.33 -0.14
N ALA A 31 1.34 -2.52 1.11
CA ALA A 31 1.08 -1.59 2.20
C ALA A 31 1.74 -0.21 1.95
N THR A 32 2.99 -0.20 1.46
CA THR A 32 3.69 1.02 1.06
C THR A 32 2.95 1.75 -0.06
N GLN A 33 2.56 1.06 -1.13
CA GLN A 33 1.80 1.65 -2.24
C GLN A 33 0.49 2.27 -1.77
N ALA A 34 -0.24 1.61 -0.85
CA ALA A 34 -1.47 2.15 -0.30
C ALA A 34 -1.22 3.41 0.51
N MET A 35 -0.19 3.43 1.36
CA MET A 35 0.15 4.61 2.15
C MET A 35 0.63 5.77 1.27
N GLU A 36 1.41 5.51 0.22
CA GLU A 36 1.81 6.55 -0.74
C GLU A 36 0.58 7.13 -1.47
N ALA A 37 -0.36 6.29 -1.88
CA ALA A 37 -1.62 6.76 -2.46
C ALA A 37 -2.44 7.61 -1.47
N ILE A 38 -2.54 7.19 -0.20
CA ILE A 38 -3.17 7.93 0.90
C ILE A 38 -2.51 9.30 1.10
N LYS A 39 -1.17 9.35 1.16
CA LYS A 39 -0.38 10.56 1.37
C LYS A 39 -0.66 11.65 0.33
N ILE A 40 -0.82 11.26 -0.94
CA ILE A 40 -1.09 12.18 -2.05
C ILE A 40 -2.58 12.36 -2.34
N GLY A 41 -3.46 11.68 -1.60
CA GLY A 41 -4.91 11.73 -1.80
C GLY A 41 -5.43 10.96 -3.02
N ASP A 42 -4.63 10.07 -3.61
CA ASP A 42 -5.02 9.19 -4.72
C ASP A 42 -5.93 8.05 -4.22
N SER A 43 -7.18 8.41 -4.00
CA SER A 43 -8.19 7.49 -3.48
C SER A 43 -8.51 6.36 -4.47
N ALA A 44 -8.34 6.60 -5.78
CA ALA A 44 -8.59 5.59 -6.80
C ALA A 44 -7.55 4.46 -6.68
N THR A 45 -6.26 4.80 -6.63
CA THR A 45 -5.19 3.82 -6.44
C THR A 45 -5.32 3.11 -5.10
N ALA A 46 -5.51 3.85 -3.99
CA ALA A 46 -5.69 3.26 -2.67
C ALA A 46 -6.86 2.25 -2.66
N ARG A 47 -7.97 2.57 -3.33
CA ARG A 47 -9.14 1.69 -3.43
C ARG A 47 -8.87 0.40 -4.19
N THR A 48 -8.02 0.42 -5.23
CA THR A 48 -7.65 -0.79 -5.99
C THR A 48 -6.84 -1.80 -5.18
N LEU A 49 -6.17 -1.34 -4.12
CA LEU A 49 -5.35 -2.17 -3.24
C LEU A 49 -6.16 -2.83 -2.13
N ILE A 50 -7.37 -2.33 -1.85
CA ILE A 50 -8.33 -2.98 -0.93
C ILE A 50 -8.91 -4.24 -1.58
N SER A 51 -9.05 -5.31 -0.80
CA SER A 51 -9.64 -6.57 -1.25
C SER A 51 -11.07 -6.38 -1.74
N PRO A 52 -11.46 -7.01 -2.86
CA PRO A 52 -12.85 -7.02 -3.31
C PRO A 52 -13.80 -7.77 -2.35
N SER A 53 -13.26 -8.56 -1.41
CA SER A 53 -14.05 -9.21 -0.36
C SER A 53 -14.54 -8.23 0.72
N VAL A 54 -13.89 -7.06 0.86
CA VAL A 54 -14.35 -5.98 1.73
C VAL A 54 -15.53 -5.29 1.03
N ASN A 55 -16.64 -5.13 1.76
CA ASN A 55 -17.81 -4.41 1.27
C ASN A 55 -17.40 -3.04 0.70
N SER A 56 -17.95 -2.66 -0.46
CA SER A 56 -17.54 -1.46 -1.18
C SER A 56 -17.67 -0.17 -0.35
N LEU A 57 -18.75 -0.01 0.41
CA LEU A 57 -18.95 1.14 1.30
C LEU A 57 -17.89 1.18 2.41
N ILE A 58 -17.53 0.01 2.95
CA ILE A 58 -16.48 -0.10 3.97
C ILE A 58 -15.12 0.23 3.37
N ALA A 59 -14.83 -0.25 2.16
CA ALA A 59 -13.59 0.03 1.45
C ALA A 59 -13.43 1.53 1.15
N ASP A 60 -14.47 2.17 0.61
CA ASP A 60 -14.47 3.61 0.29
C ASP A 60 -14.34 4.45 1.56
N ASN A 61 -15.08 4.09 2.63
CA ASN A 61 -14.97 4.76 3.92
C ASN A 61 -13.58 4.57 4.54
N THR A 62 -12.95 3.39 4.40
CA THR A 62 -11.59 3.15 4.89
C THR A 62 -10.60 4.10 4.21
N VAL A 63 -10.66 4.22 2.88
CA VAL A 63 -9.79 5.15 2.13
C VAL A 63 -10.06 6.59 2.56
N PHE A 64 -11.32 7.03 2.60
CA PHE A 64 -11.69 8.39 2.97
C PHE A 64 -11.22 8.76 4.40
N VAL A 65 -11.54 7.93 5.39
CA VAL A 65 -11.15 8.17 6.79
C VAL A 65 -9.63 8.19 6.92
N THR A 66 -8.93 7.21 6.34
CA THR A 66 -7.48 7.11 6.43
C THR A 66 -6.78 8.33 5.83
N THR A 67 -7.22 8.78 4.65
CA THR A 67 -6.70 10.00 4.01
C THR A 67 -6.95 11.24 4.85
N ASN A 68 -8.14 11.39 5.46
CA ASN A 68 -8.43 12.52 6.33
C ASN A 68 -7.58 12.50 7.61
N VAL A 69 -7.46 11.34 8.27
CA VAL A 69 -6.63 11.19 9.47
C VAL A 69 -5.17 11.50 9.15
N TRP A 70 -4.65 11.00 8.02
CA TRP A 70 -3.30 11.33 7.57
C TRP A 70 -3.14 12.83 7.37
N ARG A 71 -4.00 13.46 6.56
CA ARG A 71 -3.93 14.91 6.30
C ARG A 71 -4.01 15.73 7.58
N ASP A 72 -4.92 15.38 8.48
CA ASP A 72 -5.14 16.14 9.71
C ASP A 72 -3.97 15.97 10.69
N SER A 73 -3.28 14.82 10.65
CA SER A 73 -2.04 14.57 11.42
C SER A 73 -0.87 15.49 11.05
N GLN A 74 -0.83 15.97 9.79
CA GLN A 74 0.24 16.82 9.27
C GLN A 74 0.01 18.32 9.49
N ARG A 75 -1.15 18.71 10.06
CA ARG A 75 -1.46 20.12 10.27
C ARG A 75 -0.49 20.74 11.30
N PRO A 76 -0.22 22.06 11.21
CA PRO A 76 0.56 22.76 12.22
C PRO A 76 0.03 22.47 13.62
N VAL A 77 0.94 22.36 14.58
CA VAL A 77 0.60 22.13 15.98
C VAL A 77 -0.34 23.23 16.47
N ASP A 78 -1.54 22.83 16.88
CA ASP A 78 -2.54 23.70 17.50
C ASP A 78 -3.01 23.04 18.81
N PRO A 79 -2.92 23.73 19.97
CA PRO A 79 -3.35 23.17 21.25
C PRO A 79 -4.84 22.81 21.31
N MET A 80 -5.68 23.37 20.43
CA MET A 80 -7.10 23.03 20.33
C MET A 80 -7.37 21.85 19.37
N CYS A 81 -6.36 21.39 18.64
CA CYS A 81 -6.50 20.34 17.65
C CYS A 81 -5.88 19.02 18.16
N ALA A 82 -6.73 18.10 18.60
CA ALA A 82 -6.28 16.80 19.12
C ALA A 82 -5.48 15.95 18.11
N ALA A 83 -5.71 16.15 16.81
CA ALA A 83 -5.04 15.43 15.74
C ALA A 83 -3.80 16.15 15.17
N CYS A 84 -3.51 17.39 15.57
CA CYS A 84 -2.42 18.17 14.98
C CYS A 84 -1.08 17.83 15.65
N TYR A 85 -0.32 16.94 15.03
CA TYR A 85 0.92 16.42 15.60
C TYR A 85 2.18 17.18 15.18
N GLY A 86 2.04 18.09 14.20
CA GLY A 86 3.16 18.81 13.60
C GLY A 86 3.83 18.02 12.46
N PRO A 87 5.02 18.45 12.02
CA PRO A 87 5.72 17.78 10.92
C PRO A 87 6.14 16.35 11.29
N ILE A 88 6.22 15.47 10.29
CA ILE A 88 6.86 14.16 10.39
C ILE A 88 8.37 14.36 10.61
N LEU A 89 8.91 13.65 11.60
CA LEU A 89 10.33 13.54 11.89
C LEU A 89 10.93 12.28 11.24
N SER A 90 10.21 11.15 11.27
CA SER A 90 10.64 9.91 10.63
C SER A 90 9.49 8.95 10.33
N GLU A 91 9.72 8.04 9.40
CA GLU A 91 8.83 6.92 9.06
C GLU A 91 9.62 5.61 9.10
N THR A 92 9.10 4.60 9.78
CA THR A 92 9.73 3.29 9.89
C THR A 92 8.76 2.18 9.52
N TRP A 93 9.06 1.47 8.44
CA TRP A 93 8.32 0.27 8.02
C TRP A 93 8.91 -0.98 8.66
N HIS A 94 8.09 -1.68 9.42
CA HIS A 94 8.49 -2.93 10.08
C HIS A 94 8.37 -4.13 9.15
N GLU A 95 8.96 -5.24 9.57
CA GLU A 95 8.82 -6.50 8.82
C GLU A 95 7.41 -7.09 9.00
N PRO A 96 6.82 -7.67 7.93
CA PRO A 96 5.47 -8.21 8.01
C PRO A 96 5.37 -9.38 9.00
N VAL A 97 4.34 -9.37 9.84
CA VAL A 97 4.01 -10.47 10.76
C VAL A 97 2.94 -11.34 10.12
N VAL A 98 3.34 -12.55 9.69
CA VAL A 98 2.46 -13.49 8.97
C VAL A 98 1.67 -14.36 9.95
N ALA A 99 0.37 -14.48 9.71
CA ALA A 99 -0.56 -15.35 10.44
C ALA A 99 -1.45 -16.12 9.46
N GLY A 100 -0.96 -17.28 8.99
CA GLY A 100 -1.68 -18.08 7.99
C GLY A 100 -1.76 -17.40 6.62
N GLN A 101 -2.96 -17.14 6.12
CA GLN A 101 -3.19 -16.44 4.83
C GLN A 101 -3.24 -14.92 4.98
N THR A 102 -3.16 -14.41 6.21
CA THR A 102 -3.11 -12.98 6.48
C THR A 102 -1.71 -12.58 6.94
N THR A 103 -1.40 -11.30 6.76
CA THR A 103 -0.18 -10.70 7.27
C THR A 103 -0.49 -9.29 7.75
N THR A 104 0.26 -8.85 8.75
CA THR A 104 0.17 -7.49 9.28
C THR A 104 1.46 -6.76 8.97
N VAL A 105 1.35 -5.60 8.35
CA VAL A 105 2.46 -4.68 8.13
C VAL A 105 2.24 -3.45 9.00
N LEU A 106 3.28 -3.00 9.68
CA LEU A 106 3.23 -1.84 10.56
C LEU A 106 4.13 -0.73 10.01
N LEU A 107 3.60 0.50 10.05
CA LEU A 107 4.33 1.73 9.81
C LEU A 107 4.26 2.57 11.09
N THR A 108 5.41 2.83 11.69
CA THR A 108 5.53 3.82 12.76
C THR A 108 5.90 5.16 12.14
N VAL A 109 5.12 6.19 12.44
CA VAL A 109 5.38 7.57 12.02
C VAL A 109 5.65 8.38 13.28
N ASP A 110 6.85 8.94 13.34
CA ASP A 110 7.23 9.83 14.42
C ASP A 110 6.97 11.28 14.00
N TYR A 111 6.11 11.97 14.73
CA TYR A 111 5.78 13.39 14.53
C TYR A 111 6.44 14.23 15.62
N GLN A 112 6.36 15.55 15.49
CA GLN A 112 6.85 16.47 16.52
C GLN A 112 6.22 16.21 17.90
N LYS A 113 4.90 15.99 17.99
CA LYS A 113 4.17 15.83 19.27
C LYS A 113 3.65 14.43 19.57
N ALA A 114 3.76 13.51 18.63
CA ALA A 114 3.21 12.17 18.81
C ALA A 114 4.02 11.14 18.02
N THR A 115 3.97 9.90 18.47
CA THR A 115 4.30 8.76 17.63
C THR A 115 3.00 8.03 17.30
N TYR A 116 2.81 7.68 16.03
CA TYR A 116 1.60 7.05 15.53
C TYR A 116 1.91 5.76 14.80
N GLU A 117 1.15 4.70 15.07
CA GLU A 117 1.29 3.43 14.37
C GLU A 117 0.13 3.17 13.42
N TRP A 118 0.47 2.95 12.16
CA TRP A 118 -0.45 2.54 11.11
C TRP A 118 -0.30 1.05 10.85
N THR A 119 -1.40 0.33 11.03
CA THR A 119 -1.49 -1.11 10.84
C THR A 119 -2.22 -1.41 9.55
N PHE A 120 -1.60 -2.21 8.70
CA PHE A 120 -2.18 -2.74 7.48
C PHE A 120 -2.37 -4.24 7.66
N THR A 121 -3.61 -4.70 7.61
CA THR A 121 -3.91 -6.13 7.54
C THR A 121 -4.15 -6.50 6.10
N LEU A 122 -3.40 -7.47 5.59
CA LEU A 122 -3.48 -7.94 4.21
C LEU A 122 -3.82 -9.43 4.19
N GLN A 123 -4.47 -9.87 3.11
CA GLN A 123 -4.73 -11.26 2.81
C GLN A 123 -4.11 -11.64 1.47
N LYS A 124 -3.55 -12.84 1.38
CA LYS A 124 -3.07 -13.38 0.12
C LYS A 124 -4.23 -13.92 -0.70
N GLU A 125 -4.43 -13.36 -1.89
CA GLU A 125 -5.39 -13.82 -2.90
C GLU A 125 -4.65 -14.41 -4.11
N SER A 126 -5.39 -14.99 -5.06
CA SER A 126 -4.82 -15.56 -6.28
C SER A 126 -4.06 -14.53 -7.13
N ALA A 127 -4.58 -13.30 -7.19
CA ALA A 127 -3.97 -12.17 -7.89
C ALA A 127 -2.92 -11.42 -7.05
N GLY A 128 -2.84 -11.68 -5.73
CA GLY A 128 -1.79 -11.19 -4.85
C GLY A 128 -2.28 -10.70 -3.51
N TRP A 129 -1.41 -9.97 -2.81
CA TRP A 129 -1.78 -9.38 -1.52
C TRP A 129 -2.80 -8.27 -1.73
N LYS A 130 -3.86 -8.30 -0.93
CA LYS A 130 -4.89 -7.26 -0.87
C LYS A 130 -5.10 -6.81 0.56
N ILE A 131 -5.39 -5.53 0.73
CA ILE A 131 -5.62 -4.93 2.04
C ILE A 131 -7.05 -5.26 2.49
N LEU A 132 -7.17 -5.81 3.70
CA LEU A 132 -8.44 -6.00 4.39
C LEU A 132 -8.80 -4.79 5.24
N SER A 133 -7.81 -4.17 5.89
CA SER A 133 -8.04 -2.97 6.69
C SER A 133 -6.77 -2.14 6.85
N ILE A 134 -6.96 -0.84 6.99
CA ILE A 134 -5.94 0.13 7.39
C ILE A 134 -6.45 0.79 8.66
N LYS A 135 -5.66 0.74 9.73
CA LYS A 135 -6.06 1.30 11.02
C LYS A 135 -4.91 2.04 11.65
N PRO A 136 -5.14 3.25 12.17
CA PRO A 136 -4.27 3.80 13.18
C PRO A 136 -4.52 3.08 14.51
N TYR A 137 -3.48 2.53 15.13
CA TYR A 137 -3.61 1.67 16.31
C TYR A 137 -3.30 2.40 17.62
N GLN A 138 -2.25 3.23 17.64
CA GLN A 138 -1.81 3.86 18.88
C GLN A 138 -1.20 5.24 18.63
N THR A 139 -1.66 6.23 19.40
CA THR A 139 -1.02 7.52 19.58
C THR A 139 -0.27 7.51 20.89
N VAL A 140 1.03 7.78 20.88
CA VAL A 140 1.76 8.14 22.09
C VAL A 140 2.11 9.61 21.97
N TYR A 141 1.41 10.46 22.72
CA TYR A 141 1.75 11.88 22.79
C TYR A 141 3.06 12.04 23.55
N LYS A 142 3.97 12.81 22.96
CA LYS A 142 5.20 13.23 23.62
C LYS A 142 4.83 14.31 24.62
N HIS A 143 5.11 14.07 25.90
CA HIS A 143 4.99 15.14 26.89
C HIS A 143 5.97 16.25 26.53
N ASN A 144 5.43 17.43 26.19
CA ASN A 144 6.22 18.63 26.12
C ASN A 144 6.47 19.09 27.56
N ASP A 145 7.51 18.55 28.18
CA ASP A 145 8.04 19.10 29.42
C ASP A 145 8.75 20.42 29.10
N GLY A 146 7.96 21.51 29.05
CA GLY A 146 8.42 22.91 29.15
C GLY A 146 9.41 23.41 28.11
#